data_AF-A0A6V7JPG7-F1
#
_entry.id   AF-A0A6V7JPG7-F1
#
_cell.length_a   1.000
_cell.length_b   1.000
_cell.length_c   1.000
_cell.angle_alpha   90.00
_cell.angle_beta   90.00
_cell.angle_gamma   90.00
#
_symmetry.space_group_name_H-M   'P 1'
#
loop_
_entity.id
_entity.type
_entity.pdbx_description
1 polymer ?
#
loop_
_entity_poly.entity_id
_entity_poly.type
_entity_poly.pdbx_seq_one_letter_code
_entity_poly.pdbx_strand_id
1 'polypeptide(L)'
;KRIRSLRSKQAVTDDEAQKILRDFDPQRSEREKRKNIQQSRRLYPGSKKHVLYDEFGMYMHSGLNLCDCLTKDCPGCHYPCSKCGSAKCGHECR
;
A
#
# COMPACT_ATOMS: atom_id res chain seq x y z
N LYS A 1 11.29 19.03 -13.65
CA LYS A 1 11.90 19.82 -12.54
C LYS A 1 10.84 19.99 -11.45
N ARG A 2 11.03 19.39 -10.26
CA ARG A 2 10.02 19.37 -9.18
C ARG A 2 10.31 20.52 -8.21
N ILE A 3 9.53 21.59 -8.28
CA ILE A 3 9.69 22.76 -7.42
C ILE A 3 9.23 22.38 -6.01
N ARG A 4 10.15 22.35 -5.05
CA ARG A 4 9.81 22.14 -3.63
C ARG A 4 9.28 23.47 -3.10
N SER A 5 7.98 23.53 -2.84
CA SER A 5 7.38 24.66 -2.11
C SER A 5 8.04 24.76 -0.74
N LEU A 6 8.71 25.88 -0.47
CA LEU A 6 9.30 26.17 0.83
C LEU A 6 8.15 26.57 1.77
N ARG A 7 7.80 25.67 2.69
CA ARG A 7 6.84 25.96 3.76
C ARG A 7 7.43 27.08 4.62
N SER A 8 6.69 28.19 4.73
CA SER A 8 7.04 29.34 5.57
C SER A 8 7.29 28.89 7.02
N LYS A 9 8.47 29.22 7.56
CA LYS A 9 8.79 29.00 8.97
C LYS A 9 8.00 30.03 9.80
N GLN A 10 6.97 29.59 10.50
CA GLN A 10 6.33 30.41 11.53
C GLN A 10 7.32 30.57 12.69
N ALA A 11 7.51 31.81 13.16
CA ALA A 11 8.33 32.10 14.34
C ALA A 11 7.58 31.58 15.59
N VAL A 12 8.23 30.71 16.35
CA VAL A 12 7.68 30.12 17.58
C VAL A 12 8.09 31.03 18.73
N THR A 13 7.15 31.46 19.57
CA THR A 13 7.43 32.25 20.78
C THR A 13 8.14 31.39 21.83
N ASP A 14 8.96 32.00 22.68
CA ASP A 14 9.76 31.28 23.68
C ASP A 14 8.92 30.41 24.63
N ASP A 15 7.73 30.86 25.04
CA ASP A 15 6.80 30.06 25.84
C ASP A 15 6.33 28.78 25.14
N GLU A 16 6.10 28.85 23.83
CA GLU A 16 5.63 27.72 23.04
C GLU A 16 6.78 26.75 22.74
N ALA A 17 7.98 27.28 22.53
CA ALA A 17 9.20 26.49 22.44
C ALA A 17 9.50 25.74 23.75
N GLN A 18 9.32 26.39 24.91
CA GLN A 18 9.48 25.75 26.22
C GLN A 18 8.43 24.67 26.46
N LYS A 19 7.19 24.89 26.06
CA LYS A 19 6.13 23.87 26.13
C LYS A 19 6.46 22.66 25.25
N ILE A 20 6.94 22.89 24.03
CA ILE A 20 7.37 21.81 23.12
C ILE A 20 8.52 21.01 23.74
N LEU A 21 9.49 21.66 24.39
CA LEU A 21 10.63 20.98 25.03
C LEU A 21 10.20 20.12 26.22
N ARG A 22 9.24 20.59 27.03
CA ARG A 22 8.74 19.87 28.22
C ARG A 22 7.95 18.62 27.84
N ASP A 23 7.17 18.68 26.77
CA ASP A 23 6.32 17.58 26.30
C ASP A 23 7.02 16.69 25.23
N PHE A 24 8.31 16.92 24.95
CA PHE A 24 9.04 16.20 23.90
C PHE A 24 9.47 14.80 24.37
N ASP A 25 8.78 13.78 23.87
CA ASP A 25 9.19 12.38 23.98
C ASP A 25 9.85 11.89 22.67
N PRO A 26 11.17 11.64 22.65
CA PRO A 26 11.87 11.17 21.46
C PRO A 26 11.29 9.86 20.89
N GLN A 27 10.79 8.97 21.74
CA GLN A 27 10.24 7.67 21.37
C GLN A 27 8.86 7.78 20.73
N ARG A 28 8.10 8.83 21.03
CA ARG A 28 6.75 9.08 20.50
C ARG A 28 6.67 10.20 19.47
N SER A 29 7.81 10.76 19.09
CA SER A 29 7.87 11.84 18.10
C SER A 29 7.21 11.43 16.78
N GLU A 30 6.59 12.39 16.08
CA GLU A 30 6.01 12.17 14.74
C GLU A 30 7.02 11.56 13.75
N ARG A 31 8.30 11.89 13.93
CA ARG A 31 9.39 11.31 13.17
C ARG A 31 9.54 9.81 13.45
N GLU A 32 9.50 9.43 14.72
CA GLU A 32 9.65 8.03 15.14
C GLU A 32 8.43 7.20 14.75
N LYS A 33 7.22 7.76 14.86
CA LYS A 33 5.99 7.14 14.31
C LYS A 33 6.13 6.83 12.82
N ARG A 34 6.66 7.78 12.02
CA ARG A 34 6.88 7.56 10.59
C ARG A 34 7.92 6.47 10.31
N LYS A 35 8.99 6.38 11.10
CA LYS A 35 9.97 5.29 10.98
C LYS A 35 9.34 3.95 11.33
N ASN A 36 8.59 3.87 12.43
CA ASN A 36 7.91 2.64 12.85
C ASN A 36 6.91 2.15 11.80
N ILE A 37 6.11 3.06 11.21
CA ILE A 37 5.21 2.74 10.09
C ILE A 37 5.97 2.24 8.86
N GLN A 38 7.12 2.84 8.54
CA GLN A 38 7.94 2.35 7.43
C GLN A 38 8.55 0.98 7.73
N GLN A 39 8.99 0.74 8.97
CA GLN A 39 9.55 -0.53 9.39
C GLN A 39 8.48 -1.63 9.42
N SER A 40 7.28 -1.35 9.92
CA SER A 40 6.16 -2.30 9.92
C SER A 40 5.74 -2.68 8.50
N ARG A 41 5.74 -1.71 7.56
CA ARG A 41 5.52 -1.99 6.13
C ARG A 41 6.61 -2.86 5.49
N ARG A 42 7.85 -2.80 5.98
CA ARG A 42 8.95 -3.66 5.50
C ARG A 42 8.90 -5.06 6.09
N LEU A 43 8.51 -5.18 7.36
CA LEU A 43 8.37 -6.45 8.07
C LEU A 43 7.13 -7.23 7.63
N TYR A 44 6.05 -6.53 7.27
CA TYR A 44 4.81 -7.12 6.76
C TYR A 44 4.46 -6.53 5.39
N PRO A 45 5.22 -6.86 4.33
CA PRO A 45 5.02 -6.30 2.99
C PRO A 45 3.67 -6.67 2.34
N GLY A 46 2.88 -7.57 2.95
CA GLY A 46 1.63 -8.11 2.39
C GLY A 46 0.33 -7.73 3.09
N SER A 47 0.34 -6.89 4.14
CA SER A 47 -0.94 -6.57 4.81
C SER A 47 -1.78 -5.57 3.99
N LYS A 48 -2.69 -6.15 3.21
CA LYS A 48 -3.97 -5.57 2.75
C LYS A 48 -3.87 -4.41 1.75
N LYS A 49 -3.17 -4.61 0.64
CA LYS A 49 -3.45 -3.80 -0.56
C LYS A 49 -3.96 -4.72 -1.66
N HIS A 50 -5.28 -4.71 -1.84
CA HIS A 50 -5.96 -5.24 -3.03
C HIS A 50 -5.78 -6.75 -3.31
N VAL A 51 -6.06 -7.60 -2.32
CA VAL A 51 -6.35 -9.01 -2.62
C VAL A 51 -7.74 -9.07 -3.25
N LEU A 52 -7.79 -8.93 -4.58
CA LEU A 52 -9.03 -8.96 -5.37
C LEU A 52 -9.59 -10.38 -5.51
N TYR A 53 -8.71 -11.37 -5.40
CA TYR A 53 -9.01 -12.78 -5.57
C TYR A 53 -8.61 -13.58 -4.34
N ASP A 54 -9.35 -14.65 -4.03
CA ASP A 54 -8.94 -15.62 -3.02
C ASP A 54 -7.76 -16.48 -3.52
N GLU A 55 -7.32 -17.40 -2.66
CA GLU A 55 -6.26 -18.38 -2.96
C GLU A 55 -6.61 -19.33 -4.12
N PHE A 56 -7.90 -19.52 -4.41
CA PHE A 56 -8.40 -20.31 -5.53
C PHE A 56 -8.63 -19.46 -6.79
N GLY A 57 -8.40 -18.15 -6.71
CA GLY A 57 -8.64 -17.18 -7.76
C GLY A 57 -10.06 -16.65 -7.87
N MET A 58 -10.99 -16.97 -6.99
CA MET A 58 -12.34 -16.41 -7.11
C MET A 58 -12.34 -14.94 -6.71
N TYR A 59 -13.04 -14.14 -7.49
CA TYR A 59 -13.17 -12.71 -7.23
C TYR A 59 -13.94 -12.52 -5.92
N MET A 60 -13.29 -11.97 -4.91
CA MET A 60 -13.77 -11.95 -3.51
C MET A 60 -15.14 -11.31 -3.34
N HIS A 61 -15.52 -10.38 -4.22
CA HIS A 61 -16.80 -9.66 -4.10
C HIS A 61 -17.97 -10.40 -4.75
N SER A 62 -17.70 -11.28 -5.71
CA SER A 62 -18.76 -11.99 -6.46
C SER A 62 -18.75 -13.50 -6.28
N GLY A 63 -17.65 -14.06 -5.76
CA GLY A 63 -17.42 -15.50 -5.72
C GLY A 63 -17.24 -16.14 -7.10
N LEU A 64 -17.14 -15.35 -8.18
CA LEU A 64 -16.99 -15.85 -9.54
C LEU A 64 -15.53 -15.87 -9.99
N ASN A 65 -15.20 -16.82 -10.87
CA ASN A 65 -13.87 -16.97 -11.46
C ASN A 65 -13.65 -15.98 -12.63
N LEU A 66 -13.66 -14.67 -12.34
CA LEU A 66 -13.45 -13.59 -13.31
C LEU A 66 -11.95 -13.38 -13.60
N CYS A 67 -11.60 -12.90 -14.81
CA CYS A 67 -10.31 -12.21 -15.05
C CYS A 67 -10.43 -10.74 -14.62
N ASP A 68 -9.32 -10.03 -14.55
CA ASP A 68 -9.19 -8.61 -14.24
C ASP A 68 -10.01 -7.68 -15.13
N CYS A 69 -10.40 -8.12 -16.33
CA CYS A 69 -11.34 -7.39 -17.18
C CYS A 69 -12.81 -7.48 -16.71
N LEU A 70 -13.08 -8.24 -15.63
CA LEU A 70 -14.38 -8.42 -14.98
C LEU A 70 -15.51 -8.92 -15.91
N THR A 71 -15.15 -9.52 -17.04
CA THR A 71 -16.09 -10.09 -18.01
C THR A 71 -16.31 -11.57 -17.73
N LYS A 72 -17.57 -12.01 -17.66
CA LYS A 72 -17.95 -13.39 -17.29
C LYS A 72 -17.44 -14.45 -18.27
N ASP A 73 -17.52 -14.15 -19.57
CA ASP A 73 -17.15 -15.08 -20.64
C ASP A 73 -15.73 -14.83 -21.16
N CYS A 74 -14.87 -14.22 -20.34
CA CYS A 74 -13.49 -13.96 -20.74
C CYS A 74 -12.68 -15.26 -20.76
N PRO A 75 -12.13 -15.68 -21.91
CA PRO A 75 -11.20 -16.82 -21.96
C PRO A 75 -9.86 -16.49 -21.26
N GLY A 76 -9.56 -15.21 -21.10
CA GLY A 76 -8.31 -14.67 -20.56
C GLY A 76 -7.83 -13.49 -21.40
N CYS A 77 -7.28 -12.46 -20.76
CA CYS A 77 -6.76 -11.26 -21.46
C CYS A 77 -5.27 -11.36 -21.81
N HIS A 78 -4.58 -12.39 -21.33
CA HIS A 78 -3.14 -12.53 -21.45
C HIS A 78 -2.77 -13.74 -22.32
N TYR A 79 -1.53 -13.76 -22.81
CA TYR A 79 -1.00 -14.92 -23.52
C TYR A 79 -0.94 -16.13 -22.55
N PRO A 80 -1.24 -17.36 -23.01
CA PRO A 80 -1.23 -18.54 -22.15
C PRO A 80 0.13 -18.70 -21.46
N CYS A 81 0.08 -18.89 -20.13
CA CYS A 81 1.26 -19.11 -19.32
C CYS A 81 1.99 -20.39 -19.75
N SER A 82 3.31 -20.34 -19.92
CA SER A 82 4.10 -21.51 -20.31
C SER A 82 4.15 -22.62 -19.25
N LYS A 83 3.82 -22.31 -17.98
CA LYS A 83 3.80 -23.28 -16.87
C LYS A 83 2.46 -23.99 -16.70
N CYS A 84 1.34 -23.28 -16.81
CA CYS A 84 0.01 -23.81 -16.52
C CYS A 84 -0.98 -23.72 -17.70
N GLY A 85 -0.62 -23.07 -18.81
CA GLY A 85 -1.48 -22.88 -19.98
C GLY A 85 -2.63 -21.88 -19.79
N SER A 86 -2.80 -21.31 -18.59
CA SER A 86 -3.87 -20.33 -18.32
C SER A 86 -3.60 -19.01 -19.05
N ALA A 87 -4.64 -18.49 -19.71
CA ALA A 87 -4.66 -17.12 -20.27
C ALA A 87 -5.23 -16.09 -19.27
N LYS A 88 -5.60 -16.52 -18.06
CA LYS A 88 -6.10 -15.64 -17.00
C LYS A 88 -4.95 -14.90 -16.32
N CYS A 89 -5.33 -13.75 -15.79
CA CYS A 89 -4.45 -12.69 -15.37
C CYS A 89 -4.22 -12.71 -13.86
N GLY A 90 -2.96 -12.89 -13.44
CA GLY A 90 -2.54 -12.69 -12.06
C GLY A 90 -1.12 -13.14 -11.75
N HIS A 91 -0.77 -13.14 -10.45
CA HIS A 91 0.60 -12.88 -10.00
C HIS A 91 1.57 -14.06 -10.16
N GLU A 92 1.09 -15.31 -10.23
CA GLU A 92 1.97 -16.44 -10.55
C GLU A 92 1.45 -17.41 -11.62
N CYS A 93 0.23 -17.97 -11.56
CA CYS A 93 -0.31 -18.84 -12.63
C CYS A 93 -1.85 -18.87 -12.70
N ARG A 94 -2.49 -17.81 -12.20
CA ARG A 94 -3.87 -17.46 -12.48
C ARG A 94 -3.97 -15.95 -12.50
#